data_AF-B3QW44-F1
#
_entry.id   AF-B3QW44-F1
#
_cell.length_a   1.000
_cell.length_b   1.000
_cell.length_c   1.000
_cell.angle_alpha   90.00
_cell.angle_beta   90.00
_cell.angle_gamma   90.00
#
_symmetry.space_group_name_H-M   'P 1'
#
loop_
_entity.id
_entity.type
_entity.pdbx_description
1 polymer ?
#
loop_
_entity_poly.entity_id
_entity_poly.type
_entity_poly.pdbx_seq_one_letter_code
_entity_poly.pdbx_strand_id
1 'polypeptide(L)'
;MFETLGVSRGLFALLLAVVALLSFVGVTFIEKKVNKTENRGLDIHFLPVTILTGLAVLVALFATLLPERKTAVLETADMATVAEQESIPKMTADELAYRLMDDDHKLQIFDFRPIAAFKDYSLPKSVSVTPNNLFEKETAKLLSRKGKMKVFLAEDEESAVKLALAAQTLGFKNISVLKGGLREFKQEILDFSPTPEAKNRLNEYTLRFRSKASHVIPILIEQNKNAAPVKKKAKRVLGGC
;
A
#
# COMPACT_ATOMS: atom_id res chain seq x y z
N MET A 1 -13.32 -9.79 -12.90
CA MET A 1 -14.40 -9.44 -13.85
C MET A 1 -14.55 -7.93 -14.00
N PHE A 2 -14.77 -7.14 -12.92
CA PHE A 2 -14.83 -5.67 -13.05
C PHE A 2 -13.50 -5.05 -13.51
N GLU A 3 -12.35 -5.54 -13.00
CA GLU A 3 -11.02 -5.08 -13.45
C GLU A 3 -10.77 -5.33 -14.95
N THR A 4 -11.34 -6.41 -15.50
CA THR A 4 -11.24 -6.75 -16.93
C THR A 4 -12.03 -5.79 -17.82
N LEU A 5 -13.09 -5.19 -17.27
CA LEU A 5 -13.95 -4.23 -17.96
C LEU A 5 -13.51 -2.78 -17.74
N GLY A 6 -12.48 -2.53 -16.92
CA GLY A 6 -12.00 -1.19 -16.60
C GLY A 6 -12.99 -0.33 -15.81
N VAL A 7 -13.94 -0.95 -15.11
CA VAL A 7 -15.02 -0.26 -14.38
C VAL A 7 -14.85 -0.41 -12.87
N SER A 8 -15.21 0.61 -12.09
CA SER A 8 -15.16 0.52 -10.63
C SER A 8 -16.11 -0.57 -10.11
N ARG A 9 -15.81 -1.13 -8.92
CA ARG A 9 -16.62 -2.18 -8.32
C ARG A 9 -18.06 -1.72 -8.06
N GLY A 10 -18.24 -0.47 -7.63
CA GLY A 10 -19.55 0.14 -7.42
C GLY A 10 -20.35 0.26 -8.72
N LEU A 11 -19.72 0.77 -9.79
CA LEU A 11 -20.40 0.92 -11.08
C LEU A 11 -20.77 -0.43 -11.70
N PHE A 12 -19.93 -1.44 -11.57
CA PHE A 12 -20.25 -2.80 -12.00
C PHE A 12 -21.47 -3.38 -11.22
N ALA A 13 -21.53 -3.17 -9.90
CA ALA A 13 -22.67 -3.58 -9.10
C ALA A 13 -23.97 -2.85 -9.49
N LEU A 14 -23.88 -1.54 -9.78
CA LEU A 14 -25.01 -0.74 -10.26
C LEU A 14 -25.52 -1.24 -11.61
N LEU A 15 -24.62 -1.51 -12.57
CA LEU A 15 -25.01 -2.05 -13.87
C LEU A 15 -25.72 -3.41 -13.75
N LEU A 16 -25.21 -4.31 -12.89
CA LEU A 16 -25.88 -5.58 -12.63
C LEU A 16 -27.27 -5.40 -11.99
N ALA A 17 -27.41 -4.44 -11.06
CA ALA A 17 -28.69 -4.14 -10.44
C ALA A 17 -29.71 -3.59 -11.48
N VAL A 18 -29.27 -2.72 -12.39
CA VAL A 18 -30.11 -2.21 -13.50
C VAL A 18 -30.54 -3.35 -14.42
N VAL A 19 -29.62 -4.23 -14.82
CA VAL A 19 -29.94 -5.39 -15.67
C VAL A 19 -30.94 -6.32 -14.99
N ALA A 20 -30.77 -6.58 -13.70
CA ALA A 20 -31.71 -7.40 -12.92
C ALA A 20 -33.11 -6.77 -12.87
N LEU A 21 -33.19 -5.45 -12.67
CA LEU A 21 -34.45 -4.71 -12.62
C LEU A 21 -35.15 -4.71 -13.98
N LEU A 22 -34.42 -4.48 -15.07
CA LEU A 22 -34.96 -4.56 -16.44
C LEU A 22 -35.47 -5.97 -16.77
N SER A 23 -34.74 -7.01 -16.33
CA SER A 23 -35.15 -8.40 -16.52
C SER A 23 -36.46 -8.69 -15.79
N PHE A 24 -36.59 -8.22 -14.54
CA PHE A 24 -37.81 -8.40 -13.75
C PHE A 24 -39.01 -7.67 -14.37
N VAL A 25 -38.82 -6.41 -14.80
CA VAL A 25 -39.86 -5.64 -15.51
C VAL A 25 -40.26 -6.32 -16.82
N GLY A 26 -39.28 -6.83 -17.58
CA GLY A 26 -39.51 -7.56 -18.82
C GLY A 26 -40.36 -8.81 -18.63
N VAL A 27 -40.03 -9.65 -17.64
CA VAL A 27 -40.84 -10.84 -17.29
C VAL A 27 -42.25 -10.44 -16.88
N THR A 28 -42.39 -9.42 -16.04
CA THR A 28 -43.71 -8.93 -15.59
C THR A 28 -44.55 -8.42 -16.77
N PHE A 29 -43.93 -7.75 -17.74
CA PHE A 29 -44.61 -7.27 -18.94
C PHE A 29 -45.08 -8.44 -19.83
N ILE A 30 -44.23 -9.45 -20.02
CA ILE A 30 -44.57 -10.66 -20.79
C ILE A 30 -45.71 -11.42 -20.10
N GLU A 31 -45.63 -11.61 -18.78
CA GLU A 31 -46.66 -12.29 -17.99
C GLU A 31 -48.02 -11.61 -18.14
N LYS A 32 -48.08 -10.27 -17.98
CA LYS A 32 -49.32 -9.49 -18.15
C LYS A 32 -49.87 -9.60 -19.57
N LYS A 33 -49.00 -9.59 -20.58
CA LYS A 33 -49.40 -9.69 -22.00
C LYS A 33 -49.95 -11.07 -22.35
N VAL A 34 -49.42 -12.13 -21.74
CA VAL A 34 -49.79 -13.52 -22.03
C VAL A 34 -51.02 -13.95 -21.22
N ASN A 35 -51.09 -13.61 -19.94
CA ASN A 35 -52.12 -14.14 -19.03
C ASN A 35 -53.46 -13.37 -19.03
N LYS A 36 -53.57 -12.20 -19.70
CA LYS A 36 -54.82 -11.42 -19.83
C LYS A 36 -55.67 -11.30 -18.55
N THR A 37 -55.06 -11.19 -17.37
CA THR A 37 -55.80 -11.11 -16.11
C THR A 37 -56.28 -9.68 -15.85
N GLU A 38 -57.60 -9.47 -15.79
CA GLU A 38 -58.23 -8.24 -15.28
C GLU A 38 -57.99 -8.15 -13.76
N ASN A 39 -57.21 -7.14 -13.34
CA ASN A 39 -56.73 -6.93 -11.97
C ASN A 39 -57.85 -6.94 -10.91
N ARG A 40 -57.68 -7.67 -9.80
CA ARG A 40 -58.18 -7.23 -8.47
C ARG A 40 -57.30 -7.73 -7.32
N GLY A 41 -56.55 -6.80 -6.73
CA GLY A 41 -55.79 -6.99 -5.50
C GLY A 41 -54.31 -6.69 -5.70
N LEU A 42 -53.72 -5.84 -4.85
CA LEU A 42 -52.28 -5.86 -4.65
C LEU A 42 -51.95 -7.27 -4.13
N ASP A 43 -51.50 -8.16 -5.01
CA ASP A 43 -50.98 -9.45 -4.59
C ASP A 43 -49.82 -9.19 -3.63
N ILE A 44 -50.03 -9.54 -2.36
CA ILE A 44 -49.09 -9.30 -1.26
C ILE A 44 -47.77 -10.06 -1.53
N HIS A 45 -47.73 -10.99 -2.48
CA HIS A 45 -46.53 -11.67 -2.96
C HIS A 45 -45.64 -10.84 -3.93
N PHE A 46 -46.15 -9.79 -4.57
CA PHE A 46 -45.36 -8.85 -5.40
C PHE A 46 -44.75 -7.68 -4.61
N LEU A 47 -45.32 -7.37 -3.44
CA LEU A 47 -44.82 -6.36 -2.51
C LEU A 47 -43.39 -6.68 -1.98
N PRO A 48 -43.06 -7.91 -1.54
CA PRO A 48 -41.71 -8.21 -1.05
C PRO A 48 -40.66 -8.13 -2.16
N VAL A 49 -41.00 -8.51 -3.40
CA VAL A 49 -40.02 -8.50 -4.50
C VAL A 49 -39.68 -7.07 -4.91
N THR A 50 -40.70 -6.21 -5.08
CA THR A 50 -40.49 -4.80 -5.45
C THR A 50 -39.70 -4.05 -4.37
N ILE A 51 -40.01 -4.26 -3.09
CA ILE A 51 -39.25 -3.72 -1.95
C ILE A 51 -37.81 -4.24 -1.96
N LEU A 52 -37.58 -5.53 -2.21
CA LEU A 52 -36.25 -6.12 -2.25
C LEU A 52 -35.40 -5.56 -3.41
N THR A 53 -35.99 -5.38 -4.60
CA THR A 53 -35.31 -4.69 -5.72
C THR A 53 -35.04 -3.22 -5.40
N GLY A 54 -35.97 -2.50 -4.78
CA GLY A 54 -35.77 -1.12 -4.36
C GLY A 54 -34.61 -0.99 -3.37
N LEU A 55 -34.54 -1.91 -2.39
CA LEU A 55 -33.44 -1.99 -1.43
C LEU A 55 -32.11 -2.33 -2.12
N ALA A 56 -32.10 -3.26 -3.07
CA ALA A 56 -30.90 -3.63 -3.82
C ALA A 56 -30.36 -2.46 -4.66
N VAL A 57 -31.25 -1.70 -5.32
CA VAL A 57 -30.87 -0.49 -6.07
C VAL A 57 -30.34 0.58 -5.12
N LEU A 58 -30.97 0.77 -3.96
CA LEU A 58 -30.51 1.72 -2.94
C LEU A 58 -29.13 1.35 -2.42
N VAL A 59 -28.88 0.08 -2.10
CA VAL A 59 -27.55 -0.43 -1.71
C VAL A 59 -26.52 -0.24 -2.83
N ALA A 60 -26.88 -0.51 -4.09
CA ALA A 60 -26.00 -0.28 -5.23
C ALA A 60 -25.69 1.21 -5.43
N LEU A 61 -26.67 2.09 -5.23
CA LEU A 61 -26.49 3.54 -5.26
C LEU A 61 -25.50 3.98 -4.17
N PHE A 62 -25.73 3.58 -2.92
CA PHE A 62 -24.83 3.87 -1.81
C PHE A 62 -23.41 3.34 -2.05
N ALA A 63 -23.26 2.16 -2.66
CA ALA A 63 -21.96 1.60 -3.00
C ALA A 63 -21.20 2.38 -4.08
N THR A 64 -21.88 3.21 -4.89
CA THR A 64 -21.23 4.11 -5.86
C THR A 64 -20.86 5.48 -5.28
N LEU A 65 -21.60 5.95 -4.27
CA LEU A 65 -21.37 7.23 -3.61
C LEU A 65 -20.25 7.17 -2.56
N LEU A 66 -20.00 6.01 -1.95
CA LEU A 66 -18.96 5.85 -0.94
C LEU A 66 -17.58 5.70 -1.60
N PRO A 67 -16.58 6.52 -1.19
CA PRO A 67 -15.22 6.38 -1.71
C PRO A 67 -14.67 5.00 -1.39
N GLU A 68 -13.85 4.46 -2.28
CA GLU A 68 -13.17 3.20 -2.01
C GLU A 68 -12.31 3.35 -0.75
N ARG A 69 -12.34 2.35 0.14
CA ARG A 69 -11.56 2.38 1.40
C ARG A 69 -10.11 2.81 1.19
N LYS A 70 -9.51 2.38 0.08
CA LYS A 70 -8.14 2.72 -0.30
C LYS A 70 -7.97 4.22 -0.58
N THR A 71 -8.84 4.82 -1.39
CA THR A 71 -8.75 6.25 -1.71
C THR A 71 -8.99 7.08 -0.47
N ALA A 72 -9.99 6.70 0.34
CA ALA A 72 -10.28 7.38 1.60
C ALA A 72 -9.07 7.38 2.56
N VAL A 73 -8.36 6.25 2.70
CA VAL A 73 -7.17 6.17 3.56
C VAL A 73 -6.03 7.04 3.04
N LEU A 74 -5.77 7.02 1.73
CA LEU A 74 -4.70 7.83 1.13
C LEU A 74 -5.01 9.32 1.20
N GLU A 75 -6.24 9.73 0.89
CA GLU A 75 -6.68 11.13 0.99
C GLU A 75 -6.61 11.65 2.43
N THR A 76 -7.00 10.83 3.41
CA THR A 76 -6.87 11.20 4.83
C THR A 76 -5.40 11.41 5.21
N ALA A 77 -4.50 10.57 4.71
CA ALA A 77 -3.07 10.73 4.96
C ALA A 77 -2.48 11.95 4.25
N ASP A 78 -2.98 12.30 3.05
CA ASP A 78 -2.60 13.51 2.32
C ASP A 78 -3.07 14.78 3.03
N MET A 79 -4.23 14.72 3.70
CA MET A 79 -4.81 15.82 4.49
C MET A 79 -4.33 15.83 5.96
N ALA A 80 -3.38 14.98 6.32
CA ALA A 80 -2.89 14.88 7.69
C ALA A 80 -2.31 16.21 8.17
N THR A 81 -2.62 16.54 9.42
CA THR A 81 -2.09 17.72 10.10
C THR A 81 -0.59 17.60 10.33
N VAL A 82 0.09 18.75 10.50
CA VAL A 82 1.53 18.78 10.86
C VAL A 82 1.80 17.98 12.13
N ALA A 83 0.90 18.01 13.12
CA ALA A 83 1.04 17.26 14.36
C ALA A 83 0.99 15.73 14.12
N GLU A 84 0.12 15.26 13.23
CA GLU A 84 0.05 13.84 12.85
C GLU A 84 1.30 13.42 12.08
N GLN A 85 1.79 14.25 11.17
CA GLN A 85 3.02 13.99 10.42
C GLN A 85 4.24 13.88 11.36
N GLU A 86 4.37 14.79 12.32
CA GLU A 86 5.46 14.78 13.31
C GLU A 86 5.34 13.64 14.33
N SER A 87 4.16 13.03 14.49
CA SER A 87 3.97 11.86 15.36
C SER A 87 4.64 10.58 14.81
N ILE A 88 4.97 10.56 13.51
CA ILE A 88 5.65 9.42 12.89
C ILE A 88 7.13 9.41 13.30
N PRO A 89 7.62 8.31 13.93
CA PRO A 89 9.03 8.20 14.28
C PRO A 89 9.93 8.31 13.04
N LYS A 90 11.01 9.10 13.15
CA LYS A 90 11.97 9.34 12.07
C LYS A 90 13.29 8.62 12.38
N MET A 91 13.82 7.87 11.41
CA MET A 91 15.14 7.23 11.46
C MET A 91 16.13 8.11 10.70
N THR A 92 17.26 8.46 11.30
CA THR A 92 18.28 9.28 10.64
C THR A 92 19.04 8.50 9.58
N ALA A 93 19.72 9.21 8.67
CA ALA A 93 20.58 8.58 7.68
C ALA A 93 21.70 7.75 8.32
N ASP A 94 22.33 8.28 9.38
CA ASP A 94 23.37 7.58 10.13
C ASP A 94 22.86 6.32 10.82
N GLU A 95 21.66 6.36 11.42
CA GLU A 95 21.07 5.17 12.05
C GLU A 95 20.77 4.08 11.01
N LEU A 96 20.18 4.45 9.87
CA LEU A 96 19.90 3.50 8.80
C LEU A 96 21.20 2.90 8.25
N ALA A 97 22.22 3.73 8.03
CA ALA A 97 23.54 3.29 7.57
C ALA A 97 24.17 2.30 8.54
N TYR A 98 24.12 2.58 9.84
CA TYR A 98 24.63 1.69 10.89
C TYR A 98 23.92 0.34 10.85
N ARG A 99 22.58 0.32 10.83
CA ARG A 99 21.78 -0.91 10.80
C ARG A 99 22.00 -1.74 9.54
N LEU A 100 22.25 -1.09 8.40
CA LEU A 100 22.58 -1.77 7.15
C LEU A 100 23.95 -2.46 7.25
N MET A 101 24.95 -1.75 7.75
CA MET A 101 26.30 -2.29 7.93
C MET A 101 26.39 -3.40 8.98
N ASP A 102 25.55 -3.33 10.02
CA ASP A 102 25.46 -4.33 11.09
C ASP A 102 24.60 -5.56 10.71
N ASP A 103 24.06 -5.60 9.49
CA ASP A 103 23.11 -6.61 9.05
C ASP A 103 21.91 -6.81 10.00
N ASP A 104 21.36 -5.71 10.57
CA ASP A 104 20.26 -5.75 11.55
C ASP A 104 19.07 -6.59 11.03
N HIS A 105 18.86 -7.78 11.59
CA HIS A 105 17.80 -8.67 11.17
C HIS A 105 16.41 -8.16 11.55
N LYS A 106 16.27 -7.19 12.46
CA LYS A 106 14.99 -6.58 12.83
C LYS A 106 14.57 -5.50 11.83
N LEU A 107 15.47 -5.02 10.98
CA LEU A 107 15.19 -4.03 9.95
C LEU A 107 14.42 -4.63 8.77
N GLN A 108 13.35 -3.95 8.36
CA GLN A 108 12.61 -4.25 7.14
C GLN A 108 12.29 -2.94 6.42
N ILE A 109 12.76 -2.81 5.18
CA ILE A 109 12.65 -1.56 4.43
C ILE A 109 11.56 -1.69 3.37
N PHE A 110 10.66 -0.71 3.29
CA PHE A 110 9.63 -0.60 2.27
C PHE A 110 9.93 0.62 1.41
N ASP A 111 10.32 0.39 0.15
CA ASP A 111 10.69 1.45 -0.79
C ASP A 111 9.52 1.74 -1.72
N PHE A 112 9.02 2.98 -1.62
CA PHE A 112 7.87 3.48 -2.37
C PHE A 112 8.21 4.30 -3.60
N ARG A 113 9.49 4.37 -3.96
CA ARG A 113 9.91 5.01 -5.22
C ARG A 113 9.36 4.23 -6.43
N PRO A 114 9.30 4.88 -7.60
CA PRO A 114 8.96 4.18 -8.84
C PRO A 114 9.83 2.95 -9.06
N ILE A 115 9.23 1.88 -9.59
CA ILE A 115 9.90 0.59 -9.81
C ILE A 115 11.19 0.70 -10.64
N ALA A 116 11.26 1.68 -11.56
CA ALA A 116 12.46 1.96 -12.33
C ALA A 116 13.63 2.43 -11.45
N ALA A 117 13.38 3.36 -10.52
CA ALA A 117 14.38 3.86 -9.58
C ALA A 117 14.82 2.77 -8.58
N PHE A 118 13.89 1.92 -8.14
CA PHE A 118 14.21 0.77 -7.28
C PHE A 118 15.11 -0.26 -7.99
N LYS A 119 14.85 -0.52 -9.28
CA LYS A 119 15.68 -1.42 -10.09
C LYS A 119 17.07 -0.85 -10.36
N ASP A 120 17.15 0.47 -10.58
CA ASP A 120 18.41 1.16 -10.75
C ASP A 120 19.29 1.02 -9.51
N TYR A 121 18.75 1.24 -8.31
CA TYR A 121 19.40 0.85 -7.06
C TYR A 121 18.39 0.64 -5.93
N SER A 122 18.66 -0.34 -5.08
CA SER A 122 17.84 -0.65 -3.91
C SER A 122 18.73 -0.97 -2.72
N LEU A 123 18.33 -0.47 -1.54
CA LEU A 123 19.04 -0.76 -0.30
C LEU A 123 18.88 -2.25 0.06
N PRO A 124 19.86 -2.87 0.73
CA PRO A 124 19.71 -4.22 1.27
C PRO A 124 18.43 -4.36 2.10
N LYS A 125 17.76 -5.51 1.98
CA LYS A 125 16.48 -5.82 2.71
C LYS A 125 15.29 -4.94 2.35
N SER A 126 15.40 -4.11 1.30
CA SER A 126 14.26 -3.33 0.81
C SER A 126 13.33 -4.17 -0.08
N VAL A 127 12.04 -3.89 0.04
CA VAL A 127 11.01 -4.41 -0.86
C VAL A 127 10.34 -3.23 -1.56
N SER A 128 10.19 -3.32 -2.89
CA SER A 128 9.45 -2.33 -3.65
C SER A 128 7.95 -2.47 -3.38
N VAL A 129 7.31 -1.37 -2.99
CA VAL A 129 5.87 -1.29 -2.75
C VAL A 129 5.34 -0.04 -3.41
N THR A 130 4.19 -0.13 -4.06
CA THR A 130 3.49 1.07 -4.57
C THR A 130 2.42 1.49 -3.56
N PRO A 131 1.94 2.75 -3.59
CA PRO A 131 0.79 3.17 -2.80
C PRO A 131 -0.42 2.25 -3.01
N ASN A 132 -0.57 1.68 -4.21
CA ASN A 132 -1.62 0.74 -4.53
C ASN A 132 -1.42 -0.62 -3.85
N ASN A 133 -0.20 -1.15 -3.90
CA ASN A 133 0.13 -2.47 -3.35
C ASN A 133 0.16 -2.46 -1.82
N LEU A 134 0.16 -1.30 -1.16
CA LEU A 134 0.06 -1.17 0.30
C LEU A 134 -1.17 -1.89 0.87
N PHE A 135 -2.26 -1.92 0.10
CA PHE A 135 -3.55 -2.50 0.50
C PHE A 135 -3.67 -3.99 0.14
N GLU A 136 -2.67 -4.55 -0.54
CA GLU A 136 -2.67 -5.95 -0.96
C GLU A 136 -2.28 -6.90 0.19
N LYS A 137 -2.80 -8.12 0.13
CA LYS A 137 -2.58 -9.16 1.14
C LYS A 137 -1.10 -9.50 1.35
N GLU A 138 -0.31 -9.51 0.28
CA GLU A 138 1.11 -9.86 0.36
C GLU A 138 1.91 -8.78 1.11
N THR A 139 1.67 -7.50 0.79
CA THR A 139 2.27 -6.37 1.52
C THR A 139 1.82 -6.35 2.97
N ALA A 140 0.52 -6.57 3.23
CA ALA A 140 -0.02 -6.67 4.59
C ALA A 140 0.69 -7.78 5.39
N LYS A 141 0.92 -8.95 4.80
CA LYS A 141 1.67 -10.04 5.45
C LYS A 141 3.11 -9.66 5.80
N LEU A 142 3.77 -8.85 4.95
CA LEU A 142 5.09 -8.31 5.22
C LEU A 142 5.07 -7.29 6.36
N LEU A 143 4.11 -6.36 6.35
CA LEU A 143 3.92 -5.32 7.38
C LEU A 143 3.47 -5.89 8.73
N SER A 144 2.76 -7.01 8.75
CA SER A 144 2.31 -7.67 9.99
C SER A 144 3.40 -8.50 10.68
N ARG A 145 4.62 -8.60 10.12
CA ARG A 145 5.71 -9.36 10.75
C ARG A 145 6.06 -8.77 12.12
N LYS A 146 5.92 -9.60 13.16
CA LYS A 146 6.28 -9.26 14.54
C LYS A 146 7.80 -9.15 14.69
N GLY A 147 8.24 -8.30 15.62
CA GLY A 147 9.67 -8.09 15.92
C GLY A 147 10.46 -7.38 14.81
N LYS A 148 9.80 -6.94 13.73
CA LYS A 148 10.41 -6.10 12.69
C LYS A 148 10.06 -4.63 12.90
N MET A 149 11.08 -3.79 12.76
CA MET A 149 10.95 -2.35 12.56
C MET A 149 10.81 -2.09 11.06
N LYS A 150 9.76 -1.36 10.67
CA LYS A 150 9.44 -1.08 9.28
C LYS A 150 9.88 0.34 8.99
N VAL A 151 10.79 0.50 8.04
CA VAL A 151 11.26 1.81 7.61
C VAL A 151 10.68 2.08 6.23
N PHE A 152 9.88 3.12 6.14
CA PHE A 152 9.26 3.56 4.89
C PHE A 152 10.21 4.56 4.22
N LEU A 153 10.51 4.30 2.95
CA LEU A 153 11.37 5.13 2.12
C LEU A 153 10.60 5.67 0.92
N ALA A 154 10.84 6.92 0.61
CA ALA A 154 10.51 7.54 -0.65
C ALA A 154 11.68 8.47 -1.05
N GLU A 155 11.53 9.19 -2.16
CA GLU A 155 12.56 10.15 -2.58
C GLU A 155 12.76 11.25 -1.52
N ASP A 156 11.65 11.74 -0.97
CA ASP A 156 11.57 12.74 0.10
C ASP A 156 10.85 12.19 1.35
N GLU A 157 11.04 12.87 2.49
CA GLU A 157 10.45 12.49 3.78
C GLU A 157 8.91 12.61 3.78
N GLU A 158 8.35 13.66 3.18
CA GLU A 158 6.92 13.96 3.23
C GLU A 158 6.10 12.84 2.57
N SER A 159 6.53 12.39 1.39
CA SER A 159 5.95 11.25 0.68
C SER A 159 5.97 9.98 1.53
N ALA A 160 7.09 9.70 2.22
CA ALA A 160 7.20 8.53 3.09
C ALA A 160 6.29 8.63 4.33
N VAL A 161 6.15 9.83 4.91
CA VAL A 161 5.28 10.11 6.06
C VAL A 161 3.82 9.86 5.71
N LYS A 162 3.32 10.35 4.57
CA LYS A 162 1.95 10.10 4.11
C LYS A 162 1.65 8.60 4.01
N LEU A 163 2.58 7.83 3.43
CA LEU A 163 2.43 6.38 3.29
C LEU A 163 2.51 5.65 4.64
N ALA A 164 3.36 6.13 5.56
CA ALA A 164 3.44 5.61 6.91
C ALA A 164 2.15 5.86 7.71
N LEU A 165 1.57 7.06 7.59
CA LEU A 165 0.26 7.41 8.18
C LEU A 165 -0.83 6.51 7.63
N ALA A 166 -0.93 6.36 6.31
CA ALA A 166 -1.87 5.43 5.68
C ALA A 166 -1.72 4.00 6.23
N ALA A 167 -0.49 3.51 6.41
CA ALA A 167 -0.22 2.21 7.00
C ALA A 167 -0.63 2.13 8.50
N GLN A 168 -0.44 3.20 9.28
CA GLN A 168 -0.92 3.27 10.65
C GLN A 168 -2.45 3.25 10.73
N THR A 169 -3.14 3.97 9.84
CA THR A 169 -4.63 3.93 9.72
C THR A 169 -5.13 2.53 9.38
N LEU A 170 -4.34 1.74 8.64
CA LEU A 170 -4.62 0.32 8.37
C LEU A 170 -4.33 -0.60 9.58
N GLY A 171 -3.79 -0.07 10.67
CA GLY A 171 -3.51 -0.78 11.93
C GLY A 171 -2.11 -1.38 12.02
N PHE A 172 -1.21 -1.07 11.09
CA PHE A 172 0.18 -1.54 11.16
C PHE A 172 0.97 -0.73 12.21
N LYS A 173 1.94 -1.40 12.84
CA LYS A 173 2.72 -0.87 13.98
C LYS A 173 4.22 -1.01 13.77
N ASN A 174 4.99 -0.26 14.56
CA ASN A 174 6.46 -0.17 14.50
C ASN A 174 6.94 0.33 13.15
N ILE A 175 6.31 1.41 12.68
CA ILE A 175 6.64 2.09 11.44
C ILE A 175 7.46 3.33 11.80
N SER A 176 8.54 3.54 11.07
CA SER A 176 9.30 4.77 11.01
C SER A 176 9.53 5.18 9.56
N VAL A 177 9.91 6.43 9.34
CA VAL A 177 10.30 6.96 8.03
C VAL A 177 11.77 7.32 8.03
N LEU A 178 12.41 7.26 6.87
CA LEU A 178 13.76 7.81 6.73
C LEU A 178 13.68 9.34 6.71
N LYS A 179 14.33 9.95 7.69
CA LYS A 179 14.47 11.40 7.79
C LYS A 179 15.16 11.95 6.53
N GLY A 180 14.61 13.01 5.96
CA GLY A 180 15.11 13.65 4.73
C GLY A 180 14.89 12.84 3.44
N GLY A 181 14.31 11.64 3.54
CA GLY A 181 14.12 10.73 2.43
C GLY A 181 15.44 10.16 1.88
N LEU A 182 15.33 9.43 0.78
CA LEU A 182 16.50 8.78 0.18
C LEU A 182 17.49 9.78 -0.42
N ARG A 183 17.01 10.97 -0.81
CA ARG A 183 17.87 12.06 -1.28
C ARG A 183 18.89 12.50 -0.22
N GLU A 184 18.45 12.73 1.01
CA GLU A 184 19.34 13.09 2.12
C GLU A 184 20.29 11.94 2.45
N PHE A 185 19.79 10.70 2.51
CA PHE A 185 20.64 9.54 2.74
C PHE A 185 21.73 9.39 1.68
N LYS A 186 21.40 9.62 0.40
CA LYS A 186 22.38 9.59 -0.67
C LYS A 186 23.45 10.66 -0.46
N GLN A 187 23.06 11.89 -0.16
CA GLN A 187 23.98 13.00 0.07
C GLN A 187 24.87 12.79 1.31
N GLU A 188 24.28 12.36 2.42
CA GLU A 188 24.98 12.25 3.71
C GLU A 188 25.82 11.00 3.85
N ILE A 189 25.46 9.92 3.14
CA ILE A 189 26.06 8.60 3.31
C ILE A 189 26.68 8.08 2.01
N LEU A 190 25.93 7.97 0.92
CA LEU A 190 26.44 7.30 -0.29
C LEU A 190 27.48 8.15 -1.03
N ASP A 191 27.18 9.43 -1.22
CA ASP A 191 28.02 10.40 -1.93
C ASP A 191 28.86 11.23 -0.95
N PHE A 192 28.99 10.75 0.29
CA PHE A 192 29.68 11.48 1.34
C PHE A 192 31.16 11.68 1.01
N SER A 193 31.60 12.94 1.06
CA SER A 193 32.99 13.34 0.90
C SER A 193 33.42 14.21 2.10
N PRO A 194 34.44 13.80 2.88
CA PRO A 194 34.85 14.55 4.05
C PRO A 194 35.52 15.88 3.65
N THR A 195 35.07 16.99 4.21
CA THR A 195 35.78 18.28 4.08
C THR A 195 36.94 18.36 5.08
N PRO A 196 38.08 18.98 4.73
CA PRO A 196 39.28 19.02 5.59
C PRO A 196 39.15 19.79 6.91
N GLU A 197 38.04 20.50 7.15
CA GLU A 197 37.97 21.60 8.13
C GLU A 197 37.29 21.26 9.46
N ALA A 198 37.12 19.97 9.80
CA ALA A 198 36.37 19.59 10.99
C ALA A 198 37.12 19.89 12.30
N LYS A 199 36.79 21.03 12.92
CA LYS A 199 37.44 21.58 14.12
C LYS A 199 37.04 20.94 15.47
N ASN A 200 36.15 19.93 15.52
CA ASN A 200 35.66 19.33 16.78
C ASN A 200 35.70 17.78 16.77
N ARG A 201 36.12 17.17 17.90
CA ARG A 201 36.26 15.69 18.06
C ARG A 201 34.96 14.90 17.84
N LEU A 202 33.79 15.43 18.22
CA LEU A 202 32.49 14.80 17.94
C LEU A 202 32.18 14.72 16.45
N ASN A 203 32.64 15.69 15.65
CA ASN A 203 32.55 15.61 14.19
C ASN A 203 33.47 14.52 13.65
N GLU A 204 34.62 14.25 14.27
CA GLU A 204 35.58 13.28 13.76
C GLU A 204 35.00 11.85 13.70
N TYR A 205 34.28 11.40 14.73
CA TYR A 205 33.64 10.08 14.72
C TYR A 205 32.56 9.96 13.66
N THR A 206 31.69 10.97 13.53
CA THR A 206 30.65 11.00 12.50
C THR A 206 31.27 11.00 11.10
N LEU A 207 32.32 11.80 10.87
CA LEU A 207 33.03 11.81 9.58
C LEU A 207 33.68 10.47 9.26
N ARG A 208 34.35 9.84 10.24
CA ARG A 208 34.94 8.50 10.09
C ARG A 208 33.87 7.46 9.79
N PHE A 209 32.74 7.52 10.49
CA PHE A 209 31.61 6.62 10.27
C PHE A 209 31.02 6.80 8.87
N ARG A 210 30.66 8.02 8.48
CA ARG A 210 30.09 8.32 7.15
C ARG A 210 31.07 7.99 6.03
N SER A 211 32.36 8.26 6.21
CA SER A 211 33.40 7.84 5.27
C SER A 211 33.46 6.32 5.14
N LYS A 212 33.39 5.55 6.23
CA LYS A 212 33.32 4.09 6.14
C LYS A 212 32.03 3.63 5.45
N ALA A 213 30.89 4.20 5.83
CA ALA A 213 29.58 3.86 5.30
C ALA A 213 29.48 4.12 3.79
N SER A 214 30.06 5.22 3.30
CA SER A 214 30.10 5.57 1.87
C SER A 214 30.84 4.56 1.00
N HIS A 215 31.77 3.79 1.58
CA HIS A 215 32.47 2.71 0.88
C HIS A 215 31.76 1.36 1.04
N VAL A 216 31.27 1.06 2.24
CA VAL A 216 30.70 -0.27 2.56
C VAL A 216 29.30 -0.44 1.97
N ILE A 217 28.42 0.57 2.07
CA ILE A 217 27.02 0.42 1.68
C ILE A 217 26.84 0.22 0.17
N PRO A 218 27.57 0.91 -0.73
CA PRO A 218 27.51 0.60 -2.15
C PRO A 218 27.85 -0.87 -2.47
N ILE A 219 28.83 -1.46 -1.77
CA ILE A 219 29.16 -2.89 -1.92
C ILE A 219 27.98 -3.77 -1.49
N LEU A 220 27.33 -3.44 -0.36
CA LEU A 220 26.13 -4.16 0.09
C LEU A 220 24.97 -4.05 -0.91
N ILE A 221 24.77 -2.87 -1.51
CA ILE A 221 23.76 -2.63 -2.55
C ILE A 221 24.04 -3.53 -3.77
N GLU A 222 25.29 -3.58 -4.22
CA GLU A 222 25.70 -4.41 -5.36
C GLU A 222 25.51 -5.91 -5.08
N GLN A 223 25.91 -6.37 -3.90
CA GLN A 223 25.69 -7.75 -3.45
C GLN A 223 24.20 -8.11 -3.39
N ASN A 224 23.36 -7.20 -2.92
CA ASN A 224 21.91 -7.39 -2.85
C ASN A 224 21.26 -7.50 -4.25
N LYS A 225 21.74 -6.75 -5.25
CA LYS A 225 21.28 -6.89 -6.65
C LYS A 225 21.60 -8.27 -7.23
N ASN A 226 22.76 -8.81 -6.90
CA ASN A 226 23.25 -10.09 -7.41
C ASN A 226 22.63 -11.31 -6.70
N ALA A 227 22.04 -11.11 -5.52
CA ALA A 227 21.22 -12.11 -4.85
C ALA A 227 19.89 -12.27 -5.58
N ALA A 228 19.87 -13.07 -6.65
CA ALA A 228 18.66 -13.40 -7.39
C ALA A 228 17.53 -13.83 -6.42
N PRO A 229 16.25 -13.48 -6.68
CA PRO A 229 15.16 -13.90 -5.82
C PRO A 229 15.16 -15.42 -5.77
N VAL A 230 15.37 -15.98 -4.56
CA VAL A 230 15.30 -17.42 -4.33
C VAL A 230 13.94 -17.87 -4.85
N LYS A 231 13.92 -18.50 -6.03
CA LYS A 231 12.71 -19.08 -6.62
C LYS A 231 12.24 -20.11 -5.61
N LYS A 232 11.25 -19.74 -4.80
CA LYS A 232 10.57 -20.69 -3.91
C LYS A 232 9.89 -21.68 -4.85
N LYS A 233 10.54 -22.82 -5.08
CA LYS A 233 9.89 -23.95 -5.73
C LYS A 233 8.63 -24.22 -4.92
N ALA A 234 7.47 -24.04 -5.53
CA ALA A 234 6.20 -24.41 -4.92
C ALA A 234 6.31 -25.89 -4.57
N LYS A 235 6.49 -26.22 -3.29
CA LYS A 235 6.49 -27.60 -2.84
C LYS A 235 5.04 -28.04 -2.97
N ARG A 236 4.75 -28.80 -4.03
CA ARG A 236 3.43 -29.41 -4.25
C ARG A 236 3.09 -30.20 -2.99
N VAL A 237 2.12 -29.73 -2.23
CA VAL A 237 1.55 -30.50 -1.12
C VAL A 237 0.73 -31.60 -1.78
N LEU A 238 1.32 -32.79 -1.90
CA LEU A 238 0.57 -34.00 -2.21
C LEU A 238 -0.27 -34.29 -0.96
N GLY A 239 -1.60 -34.32 -1.15
CA GLY A 239 -2.57 -34.47 -0.07
C GLY A 239 -2.32 -35.70 0.78
N GLY A 240 -2.59 -35.56 2.08
CA GLY A 240 -2.74 -36.67 3.01
C GLY A 240 -4.16 -37.24 2.92
N CYS A 241 -4.24 -38.55 3.12
CA CYS A 241 -5.42 -39.41 3.00
C CYS A 241 -6.66 -38.92 3.75
#